data_AF-A0A7J4FX62-F1
#
_entry.id   AF-A0A7J4FX62-F1
#
_cell.length_a   1.000
_cell.length_b   1.000
_cell.length_c   1.000
_cell.angle_alpha   90.00
_cell.angle_beta   90.00
_cell.angle_gamma   90.00
#
_symmetry.space_group_name_H-M   'P 1'
#
loop_
_entity.id
_entity.type
_entity.pdbx_description
1 polymer ?
#
loop_
_entity_poly.entity_id
_entity_poly.type
_entity_poly.pdbx_seq_one_letter_code
_entity_poly.pdbx_strand_id
1 'polypeptide(L)'
;KILEAIIWSRKTIDTDFNEKSIEMISKKPKGHGYELVEDLLLNSERRASQGRYDDAVGRLYRALELLVQIRLKLQYGIKTDDVDVKKIPQEYREEYEPKNDMKDRKNKIGLKESYELLAKLNDDDPLAKIYLSRKSELIGLLEVRNLSIFAHGFRPITKEEYNIFNTFFENFFDDFFTGMNAKRYAERCQFPHRLQ
;
A
#
# COMPACT_ATOMS: atom_id res chain seq x y z
N LYS A 1 -9.42 -10.99 16.24
CA LYS A 1 -9.64 -9.53 16.34
C LYS A 1 -8.68 -8.87 15.35
N ILE A 2 -9.12 -7.91 14.53
CA ILE A 2 -8.28 -7.28 13.48
C ILE A 2 -6.95 -6.75 14.03
N LEU A 3 -6.96 -6.11 15.21
CA LEU A 3 -5.75 -5.60 15.86
C LEU A 3 -4.64 -6.66 16.01
N GLU A 4 -5.04 -7.89 16.37
CA GLU A 4 -4.08 -8.99 16.54
C GLU A 4 -3.46 -9.41 15.21
N ALA A 5 -4.25 -9.40 14.12
CA ALA A 5 -3.79 -9.72 12.77
C ALA A 5 -2.91 -8.60 12.20
N ILE A 6 -3.25 -7.33 12.47
CA ILE A 6 -2.39 -6.16 12.16
C ILE A 6 -1.01 -6.32 12.80
N ILE A 7 -0.96 -6.68 14.08
CA ILE A 7 0.31 -6.83 14.78
C ILE A 7 1.14 -8.00 14.19
N TRP A 8 0.49 -9.11 13.86
CA TRP A 8 1.16 -10.22 13.19
C TRP A 8 1.69 -9.85 11.79
N SER A 9 0.89 -9.16 10.98
CA SER A 9 1.34 -8.61 9.69
C SER A 9 2.54 -7.69 9.87
N ARG A 10 2.50 -6.80 10.87
CA ARG A 10 3.60 -5.88 11.16
C ARG A 10 4.88 -6.63 11.53
N LYS A 11 4.83 -7.68 12.34
CA LYS A 11 6.00 -8.54 12.64
C LYS A 11 6.64 -9.15 11.40
N THR A 12 5.86 -9.49 10.39
CA THR A 12 6.37 -10.06 9.14
C THR A 12 7.06 -9.00 8.26
N ILE A 13 6.57 -7.76 8.31
CA ILE A 13 7.00 -6.68 7.42
C ILE A 13 8.06 -5.78 8.05
N ASP A 14 8.09 -5.66 9.37
CA ASP A 14 8.97 -4.77 10.11
C ASP A 14 9.93 -5.63 10.95
N THR A 15 11.19 -5.69 10.53
CA THR A 15 12.22 -6.52 11.18
C THR A 15 12.54 -6.04 12.59
N ASP A 16 12.33 -4.76 12.86
CA ASP A 16 12.70 -4.10 14.11
C ASP A 16 11.56 -4.20 15.13
N PHE A 17 10.36 -4.62 14.68
CA PHE A 17 9.17 -4.76 15.52
C PHE A 17 9.28 -5.89 16.56
N ASN A 18 10.23 -6.82 16.41
CA ASN A 18 10.40 -7.96 17.32
C ASN A 18 11.02 -7.61 18.69
N GLU A 19 11.49 -6.38 18.91
CA GLU A 19 12.19 -6.02 20.14
C GLU A 19 11.27 -5.81 21.36
N LYS A 20 9.94 -5.76 21.19
CA LYS A 20 9.00 -5.55 22.31
C LYS A 20 7.93 -6.64 22.37
N SER A 21 7.88 -7.36 23.50
CA SER A 21 6.78 -8.28 23.79
C SER A 21 5.49 -7.49 23.99
N ILE A 22 4.55 -7.61 23.05
CA ILE A 22 3.20 -7.06 23.21
C ILE A 22 2.38 -8.09 23.98
N GLU A 23 2.04 -7.76 25.23
CA GLU A 23 1.12 -8.55 26.03
C GLU A 23 -0.24 -8.69 25.32
N MET A 24 -0.93 -9.82 25.51
CA MET A 24 -2.28 -10.12 24.98
C MET A 24 -2.40 -10.56 23.50
N ILE A 25 -1.31 -10.86 22.79
CA ILE A 25 -1.37 -11.46 21.44
C ILE A 25 -1.27 -12.98 21.55
N SER A 26 -2.11 -13.72 20.81
CA SER A 26 -1.97 -15.18 20.78
C SER A 26 -0.63 -15.61 20.13
N LYS A 27 -0.11 -16.77 20.55
CA LYS A 27 1.14 -17.33 20.01
C LYS A 27 1.04 -17.77 18.54
N LYS A 28 -0.16 -17.89 17.98
CA LYS A 28 -0.37 -18.34 16.59
C LYS A 28 -0.44 -17.13 15.66
N PRO A 29 0.32 -17.12 14.55
CA PRO A 29 0.18 -16.11 13.51
C PRO A 29 -1.27 -15.96 13.05
N LYS A 30 -1.71 -14.72 12.85
CA LYS A 30 -3.02 -14.38 12.28
C LYS A 30 -2.84 -13.42 11.12
N GLY A 31 -3.81 -13.44 10.21
CA GLY A 31 -3.81 -12.56 9.05
C GLY A 31 -3.27 -13.22 7.78
N HIS A 32 -3.56 -12.57 6.65
CA HIS A 32 -3.02 -12.84 5.32
C HIS A 32 -1.80 -11.96 4.97
N GLY A 33 -1.37 -11.07 5.86
CA GLY A 33 -0.14 -10.29 5.71
C GLY A 33 -0.33 -8.88 5.14
N TYR A 34 -1.56 -8.45 4.89
CA TYR A 34 -1.88 -7.13 4.33
C TYR A 34 -2.79 -6.30 5.24
N GLU A 35 -2.93 -6.69 6.51
CA GLU A 35 -3.82 -6.06 7.47
C GLU A 35 -3.47 -4.59 7.74
N LEU A 36 -2.19 -4.22 7.60
CA LEU A 36 -1.77 -2.82 7.67
C LEU A 36 -2.34 -1.97 6.51
N VAL A 37 -2.52 -2.58 5.34
CA VAL A 37 -3.18 -1.93 4.19
C VAL A 37 -4.66 -1.76 4.52
N GLU A 38 -5.33 -2.81 4.99
CA GLU A 38 -6.74 -2.74 5.41
C GLU A 38 -6.97 -1.67 6.49
N ASP A 39 -6.09 -1.56 7.48
CA ASP A 39 -6.20 -0.53 8.52
C ASP A 39 -6.07 0.89 7.97
N LEU A 40 -5.17 1.11 7.00
CA LEU A 40 -5.05 2.41 6.32
C LEU A 40 -6.32 2.78 5.54
N LEU A 41 -6.97 1.81 4.87
CA LEU A 41 -8.23 2.02 4.17
C LEU A 41 -9.34 2.42 5.14
N LEU A 42 -9.51 1.67 6.23
CA LEU A 42 -10.48 2.00 7.27
C LEU A 42 -10.17 3.36 7.91
N ASN A 43 -8.89 3.71 8.05
CA ASN A 43 -8.49 5.00 8.59
C ASN A 43 -8.80 6.15 7.62
N SER A 44 -8.67 5.94 6.31
CA SER A 44 -9.10 6.88 5.27
C SER A 44 -10.60 7.16 5.39
N GLU A 45 -11.43 6.11 5.41
CA GLU A 45 -12.89 6.24 5.58
C GLU A 45 -13.22 7.06 6.84
N ARG A 46 -12.50 6.80 7.94
CA ARG A 46 -12.67 7.55 9.19
C ARG A 46 -12.38 9.04 9.03
N ARG A 47 -11.31 9.41 8.31
CA ARG A 47 -10.98 10.82 8.07
C ARG A 47 -11.99 11.50 7.17
N ALA A 48 -12.46 10.81 6.13
CA ALA A 48 -13.46 11.34 5.22
C ALA A 48 -14.80 11.63 5.90
N SER A 49 -15.24 10.77 6.84
CA SER A 49 -16.46 11.01 7.64
C SER A 49 -16.43 12.31 8.45
N GLN A 50 -15.22 12.83 8.73
CA GLN A 50 -14.98 14.08 9.46
C GLN A 50 -14.78 15.27 8.53
N GLY A 51 -14.96 15.10 7.22
CA GLY A 51 -14.68 16.14 6.21
C GLY A 51 -13.19 16.39 5.98
N ARG A 52 -12.30 15.51 6.45
CA ARG A 52 -10.83 15.67 6.31
C ARG A 52 -10.33 14.94 5.05
N TYR A 53 -10.73 15.43 3.88
CA TYR A 53 -10.52 14.73 2.61
C TYR A 53 -9.06 14.64 2.17
N ASP A 54 -8.26 15.68 2.35
CA ASP A 54 -6.81 15.62 2.11
C ASP A 54 -6.16 14.50 2.93
N ASP A 55 -6.56 14.37 4.20
CA ASP A 55 -6.02 13.39 5.16
C ASP A 55 -6.45 11.96 4.78
N ALA A 56 -7.67 11.82 4.26
CA ALA A 56 -8.20 10.58 3.74
C ALA A 56 -7.45 10.13 2.47
N VAL A 57 -7.30 11.02 1.48
CA VAL A 57 -6.53 10.73 0.25
C VAL A 57 -5.07 10.38 0.55
N GLY A 58 -4.43 11.07 1.50
CA GLY A 58 -3.07 10.72 1.94
C GLY A 58 -2.96 9.29 2.48
N ARG A 59 -3.98 8.79 3.18
CA ARG A 59 -4.03 7.39 3.67
C ARG A 59 -4.30 6.39 2.58
N LEU A 60 -5.18 6.68 1.63
CA LEU A 60 -5.40 5.83 0.44
C LEU A 60 -4.09 5.69 -0.36
N TYR A 61 -3.36 6.79 -0.56
CA TYR A 61 -2.06 6.76 -1.23
C TYR A 61 -1.04 5.92 -0.45
N ARG A 62 -0.95 6.11 0.87
CA ARG A 62 -0.05 5.30 1.70
C ARG A 62 -0.42 3.82 1.66
N ALA A 63 -1.70 3.49 1.62
CA ALA A 63 -2.19 2.11 1.49
C ALA A 63 -1.73 1.48 0.17
N LEU A 64 -1.79 2.23 -0.94
CA LEU A 64 -1.32 1.78 -2.25
C LEU A 64 0.20 1.55 -2.27
N GLU A 65 0.98 2.49 -1.72
CA GLU A 65 2.43 2.29 -1.56
C GLU A 65 2.74 1.06 -0.71
N LEU A 66 2.07 0.92 0.43
CA LEU A 66 2.33 -0.17 1.35
C LEU A 66 1.96 -1.52 0.73
N LEU A 67 0.90 -1.57 -0.08
CA LEU A 67 0.47 -2.77 -0.77
C LEU A 67 1.57 -3.34 -1.67
N VAL A 68 2.14 -2.54 -2.58
CA VAL A 68 3.22 -3.02 -3.46
C VAL A 68 4.51 -3.30 -2.69
N GLN A 69 4.82 -2.51 -1.65
CA GLN A 69 5.95 -2.77 -0.75
C GLN A 69 5.85 -4.13 -0.09
N ILE A 70 4.68 -4.48 0.45
CA ILE A 70 4.42 -5.78 1.07
C ILE A 70 4.48 -6.88 0.03
N ARG A 71 3.85 -6.70 -1.14
CA ARG A 71 3.83 -7.72 -2.20
C ARG A 71 5.25 -8.06 -2.67
N LEU A 72 6.06 -7.05 -3.00
CA LEU A 72 7.46 -7.20 -3.40
C LEU A 72 8.29 -7.88 -2.29
N LYS A 73 8.09 -7.49 -1.04
CA LYS A 73 8.82 -8.09 0.08
C LYS A 73 8.44 -9.55 0.32
N LEU A 74 7.15 -9.86 0.39
CA LEU A 74 6.68 -11.20 0.77
C LEU A 74 6.84 -12.23 -0.35
N GLN A 75 6.63 -11.84 -1.62
CA GLN A 75 6.66 -12.78 -2.74
C GLN A 75 8.01 -12.84 -3.45
N TYR A 76 8.74 -11.72 -3.49
CA TYR A 76 9.98 -11.59 -4.27
C TYR A 76 11.20 -11.30 -3.38
N GLY A 77 11.00 -11.08 -2.07
CA GLY A 77 12.08 -10.74 -1.15
C GLY A 77 12.74 -9.39 -1.43
N ILE A 78 12.06 -8.48 -2.15
CA ILE A 78 12.59 -7.18 -2.57
C ILE A 78 12.10 -6.10 -1.61
N LYS A 79 13.02 -5.24 -1.18
CA LYS A 79 12.72 -4.04 -0.39
C LYS A 79 12.80 -2.82 -1.30
N THR A 80 11.74 -2.03 -1.37
CA THR A 80 11.69 -0.83 -2.23
C THR A 80 12.60 0.30 -1.75
N ASP A 81 12.98 0.29 -0.47
CA ASP A 81 13.91 1.28 0.11
C ASP A 81 15.37 0.87 -0.03
N ASP A 82 15.64 -0.36 -0.49
CA ASP A 82 16.98 -0.94 -0.66
C ASP A 82 16.92 -2.11 -1.66
N VAL A 83 16.73 -1.79 -2.94
CA VAL A 83 16.50 -2.76 -4.00
C VAL A 83 17.80 -3.49 -4.36
N ASP A 84 17.81 -4.80 -4.10
CA ASP A 84 18.86 -5.71 -4.56
C ASP A 84 18.66 -6.06 -6.05
N VAL A 85 19.44 -5.40 -6.91
CA VAL A 85 19.40 -5.56 -8.38
C VAL A 85 19.64 -7.02 -8.82
N LYS A 86 20.30 -7.84 -8.00
CA LYS A 86 20.51 -9.27 -8.31
C LYS A 86 19.21 -10.07 -8.33
N LYS A 87 18.17 -9.58 -7.67
CA LYS A 87 16.82 -10.19 -7.66
C LYS A 87 15.97 -9.78 -8.86
N ILE A 88 16.47 -8.89 -9.72
CA ILE A 88 15.78 -8.39 -10.90
C ILE A 88 16.25 -9.18 -12.14
N PRO A 89 15.35 -9.52 -13.08
CA PRO A 89 15.70 -10.10 -14.37
C PRO A 89 16.77 -9.27 -15.09
N GLN A 90 17.72 -9.93 -15.73
CA GLN A 90 18.95 -9.32 -16.25
C GLN A 90 18.66 -8.15 -17.21
N GLU A 91 17.64 -8.30 -18.04
CA GLU A 91 17.17 -7.32 -19.02
C GLU A 91 16.65 -6.01 -18.41
N TYR A 92 16.29 -5.99 -17.13
CA TYR A 92 15.78 -4.80 -16.45
C TYR A 92 16.74 -4.21 -15.44
N ARG A 93 17.86 -4.88 -15.12
CA ARG A 93 18.76 -4.48 -14.03
C ARG A 93 19.25 -3.04 -14.16
N GLU A 94 19.66 -2.64 -15.35
CA GLU A 94 20.22 -1.30 -15.63
C GLU A 94 19.27 -0.17 -15.20
N GLU A 95 17.96 -0.35 -15.37
CA GLU A 95 16.96 0.65 -15.01
C GLU A 95 16.86 0.89 -13.48
N TYR A 96 17.21 -0.14 -12.71
CA TYR A 96 17.19 -0.16 -11.25
C TYR A 96 18.59 -0.09 -10.64
N GLU A 97 19.64 0.09 -11.44
CA GLU A 97 20.96 0.34 -10.88
C GLU A 97 20.99 1.70 -10.16
N PRO A 98 21.72 1.82 -9.03
CA PRO A 98 21.85 3.08 -8.33
C PRO A 98 22.47 4.13 -9.25
N LYS A 99 21.73 5.19 -9.58
CA LYS A 99 22.17 6.24 -10.52
C LYS A 99 23.27 7.19 -9.99
N ASN A 100 23.82 6.94 -8.80
CA ASN A 100 24.80 7.83 -8.14
C ASN A 100 26.01 7.06 -7.61
N ASP A 101 27.22 7.59 -7.85
CA ASP A 101 28.54 7.11 -7.35
C ASP A 101 28.72 7.20 -5.82
N MET A 102 27.68 7.59 -5.07
CA MET A 102 27.75 7.70 -3.62
C MET A 102 27.39 6.35 -2.99
N LYS A 103 28.42 5.56 -2.67
CA LYS A 103 28.40 4.20 -2.09
C LYS A 103 27.48 4.00 -0.86
N ASP A 104 26.98 5.05 -0.22
CA ASP A 104 26.24 4.98 1.05
C ASP A 104 24.72 5.25 0.96
N ARG A 105 24.15 5.49 -0.23
CA ARG A 105 22.68 5.61 -0.36
C ARG A 105 22.04 4.30 -0.78
N LYS A 106 21.12 3.80 0.04
CA LYS A 106 20.24 2.68 -0.30
C LYS A 106 19.55 2.91 -1.64
N ASN A 107 19.42 1.85 -2.43
CA ASN A 107 18.81 1.91 -3.75
C ASN A 107 17.27 1.97 -3.62
N LYS A 108 16.73 3.18 -3.44
CA LYS A 108 15.31 3.39 -3.20
C LYS A 108 14.54 3.72 -4.48
N ILE A 109 13.40 3.06 -4.66
CA ILE A 109 12.47 3.30 -5.77
C ILE A 109 11.13 3.88 -5.28
N GLY A 110 10.46 4.63 -6.17
CA GLY A 110 9.16 5.24 -5.91
C GLY A 110 7.98 4.29 -6.12
N LEU A 111 6.76 4.80 -5.91
CA LEU A 111 5.51 4.05 -6.08
C LEU A 111 5.39 3.47 -7.50
N LYS A 112 5.55 4.32 -8.51
CA LYS A 112 5.37 3.94 -9.92
C LYS A 112 6.38 2.86 -10.30
N GLU A 113 7.64 3.09 -9.97
CA GLU A 113 8.74 2.15 -10.22
C GLU A 113 8.53 0.83 -9.50
N SER A 114 7.96 0.83 -8.29
CA SER A 114 7.65 -0.40 -7.54
C SER A 114 6.60 -1.26 -8.25
N TYR A 115 5.56 -0.64 -8.79
CA TYR A 115 4.53 -1.36 -9.55
C TYR A 115 5.02 -1.81 -10.93
N GLU A 116 5.84 -1.00 -11.60
CA GLU A 116 6.48 -1.39 -12.86
C GLU A 116 7.48 -2.54 -12.66
N LEU A 117 8.23 -2.53 -11.55
CA LEU A 117 9.08 -3.64 -11.16
C LEU A 117 8.28 -4.91 -10.93
N LEU A 118 7.16 -4.82 -10.19
CA LEU A 118 6.28 -5.97 -9.96
C LEU A 118 5.79 -6.59 -11.27
N ALA A 119 5.34 -5.76 -12.23
CA ALA A 119 4.89 -6.24 -13.54
C ALA A 119 6.02 -6.84 -14.37
N LYS A 120 7.25 -6.32 -14.27
CA LYS A 120 8.45 -6.87 -14.92
C LYS A 120 8.92 -8.19 -14.32
N LEU A 121 8.70 -8.39 -13.01
CA LEU A 121 9.03 -9.63 -12.31
C LEU A 121 8.06 -10.75 -12.66
N ASN A 122 6.76 -10.43 -12.73
CA ASN A 122 5.69 -11.37 -13.02
C ASN A 122 4.41 -10.61 -13.38
N ASP A 123 4.09 -10.53 -14.67
CA ASP A 123 2.86 -9.89 -15.16
C ASP A 123 1.60 -10.72 -14.87
N ASP A 124 1.76 -12.00 -14.51
CA ASP A 124 0.68 -12.87 -14.05
C ASP A 124 0.30 -12.67 -12.59
N ASP A 125 1.10 -11.94 -11.80
CA ASP A 125 0.80 -11.58 -10.42
C ASP A 125 -0.55 -10.83 -10.34
N PRO A 126 -1.47 -11.20 -9.42
CA PRO A 126 -2.77 -10.52 -9.32
C PRO A 126 -2.66 -9.00 -9.17
N LEU A 127 -1.68 -8.52 -8.41
CA LEU A 127 -1.47 -7.09 -8.23
C LEU A 127 -0.87 -6.42 -9.47
N ALA A 128 0.02 -7.12 -10.20
CA ALA A 128 0.54 -6.64 -11.48
C ALA A 128 -0.60 -6.49 -12.51
N LYS A 129 -1.46 -7.50 -12.64
CA LYS A 129 -2.61 -7.47 -13.56
C LYS A 129 -3.55 -6.30 -13.29
N ILE A 130 -3.89 -6.06 -12.03
CA ILE A 130 -4.76 -4.94 -11.63
C ILE A 130 -4.09 -3.60 -11.91
N TYR A 131 -2.78 -3.47 -11.59
CA TYR A 131 -2.04 -2.27 -11.89
C TYR A 131 -1.99 -1.99 -13.40
N LEU A 132 -1.66 -2.98 -14.22
CA LEU A 132 -1.58 -2.83 -15.67
C LEU A 132 -2.92 -2.43 -16.28
N SER A 133 -4.03 -3.04 -15.83
CA SER A 133 -5.37 -2.73 -16.34
C SER A 133 -5.90 -1.35 -15.90
N ARG A 134 -5.44 -0.84 -14.75
CA ARG A 134 -5.90 0.43 -14.17
C ARG A 134 -4.85 1.55 -14.19
N LYS A 135 -3.71 1.35 -14.86
CA LYS A 135 -2.53 2.25 -14.81
C LYS A 135 -2.86 3.69 -15.17
N SER A 136 -3.59 3.90 -16.26
CA SER A 136 -3.90 5.26 -16.73
C SER A 136 -4.82 6.01 -15.77
N GLU A 137 -5.82 5.33 -15.21
CA GLU A 137 -6.74 5.92 -14.22
C GLU A 137 -6.00 6.26 -12.93
N LEU A 138 -5.13 5.35 -12.46
CA LEU A 138 -4.29 5.59 -11.30
C LEU A 138 -3.42 6.84 -11.48
N ILE A 139 -2.74 6.98 -12.63
CA ILE A 139 -1.87 8.14 -12.91
C ILE A 139 -2.66 9.45 -12.81
N GLY A 140 -3.86 9.52 -13.38
CA GLY A 140 -4.71 10.71 -13.28
C GLY A 140 -5.07 11.09 -11.84
N LEU A 141 -5.34 10.10 -10.98
CA LEU A 141 -5.59 10.34 -9.56
C LEU A 141 -4.33 10.81 -8.83
N LEU A 142 -3.16 10.26 -9.16
CA LEU A 142 -1.90 10.71 -8.55
C LEU A 142 -1.59 12.18 -8.86
N GLU A 143 -1.94 12.66 -10.05
CA GLU A 143 -1.81 14.06 -10.43
C GLU A 143 -2.69 14.97 -9.56
N VAL A 144 -3.95 14.59 -9.31
CA VAL A 144 -4.85 15.33 -8.40
C VAL A 144 -4.24 15.43 -6.99
N ARG A 145 -3.71 14.32 -6.46
CA ARG A 145 -3.04 14.30 -5.15
C ARG A 145 -1.80 15.19 -5.12
N ASN A 146 -1.02 15.24 -6.20
CA ASN A 146 0.21 16.04 -6.24
C ASN A 146 -0.04 17.54 -6.06
N LEU A 147 -1.23 18.01 -6.41
CA LEU A 147 -1.66 19.40 -6.22
C LEU A 147 -2.11 19.72 -4.78
N SER A 148 -2.23 18.72 -3.91
CA SER A 148 -2.76 18.88 -2.55
C SER A 148 -1.68 19.08 -1.48
N ILE A 149 -2.11 19.49 -0.28
CA ILE A 149 -1.24 19.90 0.84
C ILE A 149 -0.38 18.77 1.41
N PHE A 150 -0.81 17.52 1.27
CA PHE A 150 0.00 16.35 1.69
C PHE A 150 0.97 15.86 0.61
N ALA A 151 1.14 16.64 -0.46
CA ALA A 151 2.04 16.35 -1.56
C ALA A 151 2.95 17.56 -1.84
N HIS A 152 2.74 18.23 -2.96
CA HIS A 152 3.61 19.29 -3.45
C HIS A 152 2.84 20.59 -3.78
N GLY A 153 1.54 20.64 -3.48
CA GLY A 153 0.70 21.81 -3.75
C GLY A 153 -0.09 22.27 -2.53
N PHE A 154 -1.10 23.10 -2.78
CA PHE A 154 -1.93 23.72 -1.73
C PHE A 154 -3.43 23.66 -2.05
N ARG A 155 -3.82 22.94 -3.12
CA ARG A 155 -5.22 22.83 -3.53
C ARG A 155 -5.93 21.82 -2.61
N PRO A 156 -6.99 22.23 -1.90
CA PRO A 156 -7.74 21.28 -1.06
C PRO A 156 -8.43 20.23 -1.93
N ILE A 157 -8.56 19.02 -1.39
CA ILE A 157 -9.34 17.95 -2.01
C ILE A 157 -10.81 18.14 -1.64
N THR A 158 -11.71 18.15 -2.63
CA THR A 158 -13.16 18.23 -2.39
C THR A 158 -13.75 16.87 -1.99
N LYS A 159 -14.99 16.87 -1.51
CA LYS A 159 -15.72 15.62 -1.23
C LYS A 159 -15.91 14.79 -2.49
N GLU A 160 -16.21 15.44 -3.61
CA GLU A 160 -16.44 14.81 -4.91
C GLU A 160 -15.16 14.15 -5.41
N GLU A 161 -14.02 14.85 -5.33
CA GLU A 161 -12.72 14.28 -5.65
C GLU A 161 -12.39 13.11 -4.74
N TYR A 162 -12.59 13.25 -3.42
CA TYR A 162 -12.41 12.13 -2.49
C TYR A 162 -13.26 10.92 -2.87
N ASN A 163 -14.53 11.10 -3.25
CA ASN A 163 -15.41 9.99 -3.62
C ASN A 163 -14.91 9.25 -4.87
N ILE A 164 -14.37 9.97 -5.85
CA ILE A 164 -13.73 9.38 -7.03
C ILE A 164 -12.51 8.55 -6.61
N PHE A 165 -11.63 9.12 -5.77
CA PHE A 165 -10.48 8.38 -5.20
C PHE A 165 -10.94 7.13 -4.47
N ASN A 166 -11.87 7.28 -3.53
CA ASN A 166 -12.34 6.19 -2.70
C ASN A 166 -12.90 5.05 -3.56
N THR A 167 -13.75 5.35 -4.54
CA THR A 167 -14.33 4.34 -5.43
C THR A 167 -13.25 3.60 -6.23
N PHE A 168 -12.28 4.33 -6.78
CA PHE A 168 -11.17 3.72 -7.49
C PHE A 168 -10.37 2.77 -6.61
N PHE A 169 -9.94 3.26 -5.43
CA PHE A 169 -9.12 2.50 -4.51
C PHE A 169 -9.88 1.30 -3.94
N GLU A 170 -11.14 1.47 -3.55
CA GLU A 170 -12.00 0.39 -3.08
C GLU A 170 -12.02 -0.76 -4.06
N ASN A 171 -12.32 -0.49 -5.34
CA ASN A 171 -12.32 -1.47 -6.42
C ASN A 171 -10.92 -2.09 -6.62
N PHE A 172 -9.87 -1.27 -6.65
CA PHE A 172 -8.50 -1.74 -6.82
C PHE A 172 -8.09 -2.76 -5.73
N PHE A 173 -8.35 -2.43 -4.46
CA PHE A 173 -8.06 -3.32 -3.33
C PHE A 173 -9.01 -4.52 -3.31
N ASP A 174 -10.28 -4.34 -3.72
CA ASP A 174 -11.25 -5.42 -3.77
C ASP A 174 -10.88 -6.50 -4.78
N ASP A 175 -10.49 -6.07 -5.99
CA ASP A 175 -9.96 -6.95 -7.02
C ASP A 175 -8.75 -7.74 -6.51
N PHE A 176 -7.83 -7.06 -5.80
CA PHE A 176 -6.61 -7.68 -5.29
C PHE A 176 -6.91 -8.74 -4.21
N PHE A 177 -7.71 -8.39 -3.20
CA PHE A 177 -8.04 -9.32 -2.11
C PHE A 177 -8.88 -10.51 -2.61
N THR A 178 -9.76 -10.28 -3.59
CA THR A 178 -10.53 -11.34 -4.25
C THR A 178 -9.61 -12.27 -5.03
N GLY A 179 -8.68 -11.72 -5.83
CA GLY A 179 -7.69 -12.49 -6.58
C GLY A 179 -6.76 -13.34 -5.72
N MET A 180 -6.52 -12.93 -4.46
CA MET A 180 -5.74 -13.71 -3.49
C MET A 180 -6.56 -14.78 -2.73
N ASN A 181 -7.89 -14.82 -2.91
CA ASN A 181 -8.80 -15.62 -2.07
C ASN A 181 -8.58 -15.37 -0.56
N ALA A 182 -8.27 -14.13 -0.19
CA ALA A 182 -7.91 -13.76 1.17
C ALA A 182 -9.16 -13.51 2.03
N LYS A 183 -9.28 -14.19 3.17
CA LYS A 183 -10.33 -13.90 4.15
C LYS A 183 -10.03 -12.56 4.83
N ARG A 184 -10.84 -11.54 4.56
CA ARG A 184 -10.74 -10.24 5.22
C ARG A 184 -10.96 -10.35 6.72
N TYR A 185 -10.17 -9.61 7.49
CA TYR A 185 -10.27 -9.56 8.94
C TYR A 185 -11.10 -8.38 9.47
N ALA A 186 -11.52 -7.47 8.59
CA ALA A 186 -12.56 -6.48 8.87
C ALA A 186 -13.50 -6.28 7.67
N GLU A 187 -14.76 -6.04 7.99
CA GLU A 187 -15.70 -5.42 7.06
C GLU A 187 -15.40 -3.91 6.96
N ARG A 188 -15.53 -3.34 5.76
CA ARG A 188 -15.42 -1.90 5.53
C ARG A 188 -16.55 -1.15 6.25
N CYS A 189 -16.31 0.11 6.63
CA CYS A 189 -17.20 0.93 7.46
C CYS A 189 -17.33 0.47 8.92
N GLN A 190 -16.24 0.60 9.70
CA GLN A 190 -16.27 0.45 11.16
C GLN A 190 -16.73 1.75 11.86
N PHE A 191 -17.88 2.31 11.45
CA PHE A 191 -18.57 3.29 12.26
C PHE A 191 -19.75 2.64 12.98
N PRO A 192 -19.87 2.79 14.31
CA PRO A 192 -21.14 2.49 14.95
C PRO A 192 -22.19 3.38 14.29
N HIS A 193 -23.24 2.77 13.74
CA HIS A 193 -24.32 3.50 13.05
C HIS A 193 -25.14 4.37 14.03
N ARG A 194 -24.83 4.33 15.33
CA ARG A 194 -25.37 5.19 16.37
C ARG A 194 -24.28 5.49 17.39
N LEU A 195 -24.10 6.77 17.70
CA LEU A 195 -23.48 7.19 18.96
C LEU A 195 -24.45 6.78 20.07
N GLN A 196 -24.01 5.93 21.01
CA GLN A 196 -24.73 5.72 22.26
C GLN A 196 -24.46 6.90 23.20
#